data_AF-A0A948N5H4-F1
#
_entry.id   AF-A0A948N5H4-F1
#
_cell.length_a   1.000
_cell.length_b   1.000
_cell.length_c   1.000
_cell.angle_alpha   90.00
_cell.angle_beta   90.00
_cell.angle_gamma   90.00
#
_symmetry.space_group_name_H-M   'P 1'
#
loop_
_entity.id
_entity.type
_entity.pdbx_description
1 polymer ?
#
loop_
_entity_poly.entity_id
_entity_poly.type
_entity_poly.pdbx_seq_one_letter_code
_entity_poly.pdbx_strand_id
1 'polypeptide(L)' 'METSSHITSTYAALRYGGASQDRARAELAITPGEAHMQERIFNVARPGKMLDRMRPRFARHEAHVAAILAAGGYPVLRR' A
#
# COMPACT_ATOMS: atom_id res chain seq x y z
N MET A 1 0.37 -3.85 -27.08
CA MET A 1 1.03 -3.39 -25.83
C MET A 1 0.00 -3.42 -24.69
N GLU A 2 -0.47 -4.60 -24.28
CA GLU A 2 -1.54 -4.73 -23.26
C GLU A 2 -1.04 -5.24 -21.89
N THR A 3 0.22 -5.66 -21.82
CA THR A 3 0.80 -6.30 -20.63
C THR A 3 0.99 -5.35 -19.45
N SER A 4 1.32 -4.08 -19.71
CA SER A 4 1.58 -3.08 -18.66
C SER A 4 0.34 -2.74 -17.81
N SER A 5 -0.86 -2.78 -18.40
CA SER A 5 -2.11 -2.56 -17.68
C SER A 5 -2.42 -3.71 -16.72
N HIS A 6 -2.17 -4.95 -17.15
CA HIS A 6 -2.39 -6.15 -16.35
C HIS A 6 -1.41 -6.26 -15.17
N ILE A 7 -0.14 -5.90 -15.36
CA ILE A 7 0.86 -5.86 -14.26
C ILE A 7 0.42 -4.85 -13.20
N THR A 8 -0.08 -3.69 -13.60
CA THR A 8 -0.51 -2.62 -12.66
C THR A 8 -1.71 -3.06 -11.83
N SER A 9 -2.73 -3.67 -12.45
CA SER A 9 -3.92 -4.14 -11.72
C SER A 9 -3.61 -5.33 -10.79
N THR A 10 -2.75 -6.26 -11.23
CA THR A 10 -2.33 -7.42 -10.42
C THR A 10 -1.46 -6.97 -9.24
N TYR A 11 -0.53 -6.03 -9.47
CA TYR A 11 0.27 -5.43 -8.39
C TYR A 11 -0.63 -4.78 -7.35
N ALA A 12 -1.59 -3.95 -7.77
CA ALA A 12 -2.53 -3.31 -6.85
C ALA A 12 -3.35 -4.34 -6.05
N ALA A 13 -3.84 -5.40 -6.68
CA ALA A 13 -4.58 -6.46 -6.00
C ALA A 13 -3.74 -7.17 -4.92
N LEU A 14 -2.47 -7.48 -5.21
CA LEU A 14 -1.55 -8.06 -4.23
C LEU A 14 -1.30 -7.12 -3.04
N ARG A 15 -1.08 -5.83 -3.31
CA ARG A 15 -0.88 -4.82 -2.26
C ARG A 15 -2.14 -4.66 -1.41
N TYR A 16 -3.34 -4.64 -2.01
CA TYR A 16 -4.61 -4.63 -1.28
C TYR A 16 -4.85 -5.90 -0.46
N GLY A 17 -4.37 -7.05 -0.94
CA GLY A 17 -4.35 -8.33 -0.20
C GLY A 17 -3.34 -8.39 0.95
N GLY A 18 -2.53 -7.34 1.16
CA GLY A 18 -1.55 -7.25 2.24
C GLY A 18 -0.15 -7.76 1.90
N ALA A 19 0.13 -8.13 0.65
CA ALA A 19 1.49 -8.47 0.23
C ALA A 19 2.40 -7.23 0.32
N SER A 20 3.61 -7.36 0.85
CA SER A 20 4.63 -6.30 0.82
C SER A 20 5.09 -6.00 -0.62
N GLN A 21 5.74 -4.85 -0.84
CA GLN A 21 6.34 -4.52 -2.14
C GLN A 21 7.31 -5.61 -2.61
N ASP A 22 8.18 -6.11 -1.72
CA ASP A 22 9.14 -7.17 -2.06
C ASP A 22 8.46 -8.47 -2.46
N ARG A 23 7.36 -8.82 -1.78
CA ARG A 23 6.58 -10.01 -2.12
C ARG A 23 5.88 -9.84 -3.47
N ALA A 24 5.24 -8.70 -3.71
CA ALA A 24 4.59 -8.42 -4.99
C ALA A 24 5.59 -8.38 -6.16
N ARG A 25 6.81 -7.85 -5.93
CA ARG A 25 7.91 -7.89 -6.89
C ARG A 25 8.31 -9.32 -7.24
N ALA A 26 8.49 -10.16 -6.22
CA ALA A 26 8.87 -11.56 -6.41
C ALA A 26 7.77 -12.34 -7.15
N GLU A 27 6.50 -12.14 -6.79
CA GLU A 27 5.37 -12.84 -7.41
C GLU A 27 5.13 -12.42 -8.86
N LEU A 28 5.38 -11.16 -9.23
CA LEU A 28 5.23 -10.66 -10.60
C LEU A 28 6.49 -10.77 -11.45
N ALA A 29 7.59 -11.26 -10.87
CA ALA A 29 8.90 -11.36 -11.52
C ALA A 29 9.37 -10.04 -12.19
N ILE A 30 9.05 -8.90 -11.57
CA ILE A 30 9.44 -7.57 -12.07
C ILE A 30 10.74 -7.09 -11.43
N THR A 31 11.42 -6.18 -12.13
CA THR A 31 12.65 -5.56 -11.63
C THR A 31 12.38 -4.65 -10.43
N PRO A 32 13.39 -4.34 -9.60
CA PRO A 32 13.25 -3.36 -8.52
C PRO A 32 12.78 -1.98 -9.02
N GLY A 33 13.27 -1.54 -10.18
CA GLY A 33 12.86 -0.26 -10.79
C GLY A 33 11.38 -0.24 -11.16
N GLU A 34 10.87 -1.32 -11.76
CA GLU A 34 9.45 -1.48 -12.07
C GLU A 34 8.62 -1.56 -10.79
N ALA A 35 9.08 -2.27 -9.76
CA ALA A 35 8.40 -2.33 -8.47
C ALA A 35 8.31 -0.95 -7.79
N HIS A 36 9.36 -0.11 -7.90
CA HIS A 36 9.30 1.28 -7.43
C HIS A 36 8.32 2.13 -8.23
N MET A 37 8.26 1.96 -9.55
CA MET A 37 7.29 2.65 -10.39
C MET A 37 5.85 2.25 -10.02
N GLN A 38 5.60 0.95 -9.85
CA GLN A 38 4.30 0.43 -9.44
C GLN A 38 3.90 0.91 -8.05
N GLU A 39 4.83 0.95 -7.10
CA GLU A 39 4.57 1.49 -5.76
C GLU A 39 4.26 2.99 -5.79
N ARG A 40 4.92 3.76 -6.67
CA ARG A 40 4.55 5.17 -6.91
C ARG A 40 3.14 5.28 -7.49
N ILE A 41 2.79 4.48 -8.49
CA ILE A 41 1.44 4.49 -9.08
C ILE A 41 0.38 4.10 -8.05
N PHE A 42 0.66 3.09 -7.23
CA PHE A 42 -0.20 2.64 -6.13
C PHE A 42 -0.40 3.73 -5.07
N ASN A 43 0.67 4.45 -4.71
CA ASN A 43 0.64 5.51 -3.70
C ASN A 43 0.08 6.84 -4.22
N VAL A 44 0.16 7.11 -5.53
CA VAL A 44 -0.49 8.27 -6.18
C VAL A 44 -2.00 8.02 -6.18
N ALA A 45 -2.60 8.40 -5.06
CA ALA A 45 -4.03 8.36 -4.85
C ALA A 45 -4.75 9.11 -5.98
N ARG A 46 -5.60 8.42 -6.75
CA ARG A 46 -6.75 9.08 -7.36
C ARG A 46 -7.80 9.26 -6.27
N PRO A 47 -8.10 10.49 -5.83
CA PRO A 47 -9.23 10.73 -4.94
C PRO A 47 -10.51 10.38 -5.70
N GLY A 48 -11.12 9.24 -5.35
CA GLY A 48 -12.28 8.70 -6.02
C GLY A 48 -12.80 7.47 -5.28
N LYS A 49 -14.08 7.52 -4.88
CA LYS A 49 -14.80 6.75 -3.85
C LYS A 49 -14.68 5.20 -3.87
N MET A 50 -13.98 4.61 -4.82
CA MET A 50 -13.96 3.15 -5.03
C MET A 50 -12.67 2.48 -4.53
N LEU A 51 -11.50 3.13 -4.63
CA LEU A 51 -10.22 2.56 -4.17
C LEU A 51 -9.94 2.79 -2.69
N ASP A 52 -10.56 3.81 -2.07
CA ASP A 52 -10.52 4.00 -0.62
C ASP A 52 -11.22 2.87 0.16
N ARG A 53 -12.17 2.15 -0.47
CA ARG A 53 -12.77 0.94 0.11
C ARG A 53 -11.85 -0.27 0.05
N MET A 54 -10.93 -0.30 -0.91
CA MET A 54 -9.99 -1.41 -1.11
C MET A 54 -8.67 -1.21 -0.37
N ARG A 55 -8.40 0.01 0.12
CA ARG A 55 -7.29 0.25 1.05
C ARG A 55 -7.48 -0.63 2.30
N PRO A 56 -6.48 -1.43 2.69
CA PRO A 56 -6.52 -2.18 3.94
C PRO A 56 -6.86 -1.21 5.08
N ARG A 57 -7.62 -1.63 6.10
CA ARG A 57 -7.90 -0.81 7.28
C ARG A 57 -6.63 -0.18 7.87
N PHE A 58 -5.49 -0.86 7.72
CA PHE A 58 -4.16 -0.43 8.17
C PHE A 58 -3.43 0.53 7.22
N ALA A 59 -3.93 0.86 6.04
CA ALA A 59 -3.32 1.91 5.20
C ALA A 59 -3.46 3.31 5.82
N ARG A 60 -4.41 3.47 6.76
CA ARG A 60 -4.53 4.66 7.63
C ARG A 60 -3.64 4.57 8.87
N HIS A 61 -2.96 3.45 9.08
CA HIS A 61 -2.22 3.19 10.30
C HIS A 61 -1.01 4.11 10.43
N GLU A 62 -0.29 4.44 9.36
CA GLU A 62 0.85 5.38 9.48
C GLU A 62 0.41 6.78 9.88
N ALA A 63 -0.63 7.33 9.23
CA ALA A 63 -1.17 8.64 9.63
C ALA A 63 -1.76 8.62 11.04
N HIS A 64 -2.40 7.52 11.43
CA HIS A 64 -2.95 7.33 12.77
C HIS A 64 -1.86 7.16 13.83
N VAL A 65 -0.82 6.37 13.56
CA VAL A 65 0.36 6.20 14.42
C VAL A 65 1.10 7.51 14.54
N ALA A 66 1.31 8.24 13.45
CA ALA A 66 1.91 9.57 13.48
C ALA A 66 1.08 10.55 14.32
N ALA A 67 -0.24 10.54 14.18
CA ALA A 67 -1.14 11.35 15.00
C ALA A 67 -1.09 10.95 16.48
N ILE A 68 -1.01 9.66 16.80
CA ILE A 68 -0.89 9.17 18.19
C ILE A 68 0.46 9.56 18.79
N LEU A 69 1.55 9.37 18.05
CA LEU A 69 2.89 9.78 18.49
C LEU A 69 2.95 11.30 18.70
N ALA A 70 2.33 12.10 17.82
CA ALA A 70 2.20 13.55 17.98
C ALA A 70 1.31 13.92 19.19
N ALA A 71 0.31 13.10 19.52
CA ALA A 71 -0.56 13.26 20.69
C ALA A 71 0.05 12.76 22.01
N GLY A 72 1.32 12.35 22.03
CA GLY A 72 2.02 11.88 23.24
C GLY A 72 2.16 10.36 23.38
N GLY A 73 1.91 9.61 22.31
CA GLY A 73 2.09 8.17 22.26
C GLY A 73 0.88 7.37 22.78
N TYR A 74 1.03 6.05 22.84
CA TYR A 74 -0.01 5.16 23.36
C TYR A 74 0.00 5.18 24.89
N PRO A 75 -1.16 5.28 25.56
CA PRO A 75 -1.22 5.16 27.01
C PRO A 75 -0.73 3.76 27.42
N VAL A 76 0.29 3.73 28.27
CA VAL A 76 0.77 2.48 28.87
C VAL A 76 -0.29 2.00 29.85
N LEU A 77 -0.97 0.90 29.54
CA LEU A 77 -1.82 0.22 30.52
C LEU A 77 -0.92 -0.30 31.65
N ARG A 78 -1.13 0.21 32.86
CA ARG A 78 -0.47 -0.32 34.06
C ARG A 78 -1.09 -1.69 34.38
N ARG A 79 -0.21 -2.66 34.61
CA ARG A 79 -0.55 -4.04 34.96
C ARG A 79 -1.22 -4.14 36.32
#